data_AF-A0A7W5B882-F1
#
_entry.id   AF-A0A7W5B882-F1
#
_cell.length_a   1.000
_cell.length_b   1.000
_cell.length_c   1.000
_cell.angle_alpha   90.00
_cell.angle_beta   90.00
_cell.angle_gamma   90.00
#
_symmetry.space_group_name_H-M   'P 1'
#
loop_
_entity.id
_entity.type
_entity.pdbx_description
1 polymer ?
#
loop_
_entity_poly.entity_id
_entity_poly.type
_entity_poly.pdbx_seq_one_letter_code
_entity_poly.pdbx_strand_id
1 'polypeptide(L)'
;MKDQELTTAALRWHAVHVRRLAAGKEKRKLDTQLKANGISAFSRLHAQQSETALQLTTLKRKELAALRALAKACAKQRGHLLDADVIELDGTTFLLPAAA
;
A
#
# COMPACT_ATOMS: atom_id res chain seq x y z
N MET A 1 26.17 -1.80 -5.41
CA MET A 1 25.13 -0.82 -5.01
C MET A 1 24.80 -1.11 -3.55
N LYS A 2 24.83 -0.12 -2.65
CA LYS A 2 24.83 -0.37 -1.20
C LYS A 2 23.41 -0.74 -0.72
N ASP A 3 23.27 -1.74 0.14
CA ASP A 3 21.99 -2.18 0.74
C ASP A 3 21.13 -1.03 1.28
N GLN A 4 21.79 0.05 1.70
CA GLN A 4 21.18 1.33 2.08
C GLN A 4 20.16 1.87 1.06
N GLU A 5 20.36 1.71 -0.24
CA GLU A 5 19.43 2.18 -1.28
C GLU A 5 18.13 1.37 -1.27
N LEU A 6 18.23 0.05 -1.13
CA LEU A 6 17.08 -0.85 -1.05
C LEU A 6 16.33 -0.67 0.27
N THR A 7 17.03 -0.56 1.40
CA THR A 7 16.43 -0.24 2.70
C THR A 7 15.72 1.11 2.64
N THR A 8 16.33 2.13 2.03
CA THR A 8 15.70 3.46 1.91
C THR A 8 14.45 3.40 1.03
N ALA A 9 14.49 2.69 -0.10
CA ALA A 9 13.32 2.51 -0.95
C ALA A 9 12.19 1.76 -0.23
N ALA A 10 12.52 0.70 0.53
CA ALA A 10 11.57 -0.08 1.32
C ALA A 10 10.91 0.77 2.41
N LEU A 11 11.71 1.54 3.16
CA LEU A 11 11.18 2.44 4.20
C LEU A 11 10.27 3.53 3.61
N ARG A 12 10.64 4.09 2.45
CA ARG A 12 9.81 5.08 1.74
C ARG A 12 8.48 4.50 1.29
N TRP A 13 8.50 3.28 0.72
CA TRP A 13 7.27 2.58 0.36
C TRP A 13 6.41 2.29 1.60
N HIS A 14 6.99 1.72 2.65
CA HIS A 14 6.28 1.38 3.89
C HIS A 14 5.63 2.60 4.54
N ALA A 15 6.34 3.73 4.63
CA ALA A 15 5.80 4.97 5.18
C ALA A 15 4.56 5.47 4.43
N VAL A 16 4.57 5.37 3.09
CA VAL A 16 3.41 5.75 2.27
C VAL A 16 2.28 4.72 2.39
N HIS A 17 2.62 3.43 2.44
CA HIS A 17 1.66 2.33 2.62
C HIS A 17 0.86 2.48 3.92
N VAL A 18 1.54 2.70 5.05
CA VAL A 18 0.90 2.92 6.36
C VAL A 18 -0.03 4.14 6.33
N ARG A 19 0.39 5.25 5.72
CA ARG A 19 -0.44 6.44 5.56
C ARG A 19 -1.69 6.17 4.73
N ARG A 20 -1.58 5.39 3.65
CA ARG A 20 -2.76 4.98 2.85
C ARG A 20 -3.72 4.14 3.66
N LEU A 21 -3.22 3.19 4.46
CA LEU A 21 -4.09 2.34 5.31
C LEU A 21 -4.83 3.17 6.35
N ALA A 22 -4.17 4.14 6.98
CA ALA A 22 -4.78 5.06 7.93
C ALA A 22 -5.92 5.88 7.29
N ALA A 23 -5.64 6.55 6.17
CA ALA A 23 -6.66 7.29 5.42
C ALA A 23 -7.80 6.39 4.91
N GLY A 24 -7.50 5.13 4.58
CA GLY A 24 -8.49 4.13 4.19
C GLY A 24 -9.44 3.75 5.31
N LYS A 25 -8.90 3.62 6.54
CA LYS A 25 -9.69 3.38 7.75
C LYS A 25 -10.60 4.57 8.06
N GLU A 26 -10.09 5.79 7.93
CA GLU A 26 -10.88 7.02 8.11
C GLU A 26 -12.03 7.12 7.11
N LYS A 27 -11.76 6.88 5.81
CA LYS A 27 -12.82 6.87 4.80
C LYS A 27 -13.92 5.85 5.14
N ARG A 28 -13.55 4.63 5.55
CA ARG A 28 -14.54 3.60 5.92
C ARG A 28 -15.41 4.05 7.09
N LYS A 29 -14.83 4.72 8.10
CA LYS A 29 -15.59 5.30 9.22
C LYS A 29 -16.59 6.35 8.73
N LEU A 30 -16.16 7.27 7.86
CA LEU A 30 -17.02 8.30 7.29
C LEU A 30 -18.14 7.70 6.44
N ASP A 31 -17.83 6.68 5.63
CA ASP A 31 -18.83 5.96 4.83
C ASP A 31 -19.89 5.28 5.72
N THR A 32 -19.49 4.68 6.86
CA THR A 32 -20.43 4.12 7.84
C THR A 32 -21.31 5.20 8.48
N GLN A 33 -20.73 6.35 8.85
CA GLN A 33 -21.47 7.47 9.44
C GLN A 33 -22.47 8.07 8.46
N LEU A 34 -22.10 8.25 7.19
CA LEU A 34 -22.99 8.72 6.14
C LEU A 34 -24.16 7.77 5.91
N LYS A 35 -23.91 6.45 5.91
CA LYS A 35 -24.97 5.43 5.80
C LYS A 35 -25.94 5.47 6.98
N ALA A 36 -25.45 5.76 8.18
CA ALA A 36 -26.27 5.84 9.39
C ALA A 36 -27.13 7.12 9.46
N ASN A 37 -26.62 8.24 8.94
CA ASN A 37 -27.24 9.57 9.08
C ASN A 37 -28.28 9.91 7.99
N GLY A 38 -28.40 9.13 6.91
CA GLY A 38 -29.40 9.36 5.85
C GLY A 38 -29.16 10.62 4.98
N ILE A 39 -30.19 11.05 4.23
CA ILE A 39 -30.12 12.10 3.18
C ILE A 39 -29.89 13.52 3.75
N SER A 40 -29.99 13.76 5.06
CA SER A 40 -29.68 15.07 5.66
C SER A 40 -28.18 15.43 5.60
N ALA A 41 -27.37 14.59 4.94
CA ALA A 41 -25.92 14.59 4.92
C ALA A 41 -25.25 15.60 3.99
N PHE A 42 -25.97 16.53 3.34
CA PHE A 42 -25.36 17.74 2.72
C PHE A 42 -24.48 18.56 3.71
N SER A 43 -24.45 18.12 4.97
CA SER A 43 -23.47 18.38 6.02
C SER A 43 -21.98 18.24 5.62
N ARG A 44 -21.16 18.91 6.45
CA ARG A 44 -19.68 18.84 6.57
C ARG A 44 -19.08 17.42 6.42
N LEU A 45 -19.81 16.36 6.76
CA LEU A 45 -19.36 14.97 6.60
C LEU A 45 -19.13 14.56 5.13
N HIS A 46 -19.98 15.00 4.19
CA HIS A 46 -19.77 14.69 2.77
C HIS A 46 -18.53 15.41 2.22
N ALA A 47 -18.29 16.66 2.64
CA ALA A 47 -17.07 17.39 2.30
C ALA A 47 -15.82 16.71 2.86
N GLN A 48 -15.87 16.24 4.10
CA GLN A 48 -14.76 15.51 4.71
C GLN A 48 -14.51 14.16 4.02
N GLN A 49 -15.58 13.44 3.65
CA GLN A 49 -15.47 12.16 2.95
C GLN A 49 -14.89 12.32 1.54
N SER A 50 -15.25 13.37 0.81
CA SER A 50 -14.68 13.66 -0.51
C SER A 50 -13.21 14.08 -0.42
N GLU A 51 -12.85 14.88 0.59
CA GLU A 51 -11.46 15.26 0.85
C GLU A 51 -10.60 14.05 1.18
N THR A 52 -11.05 13.17 2.10
CA THR A 52 -10.34 11.92 2.41
C THR A 52 -10.21 11.02 1.18
N ALA A 53 -11.21 10.99 0.30
CA ALA A 53 -11.13 10.26 -0.97
C ALA A 53 -10.04 10.82 -1.90
N LEU A 54 -9.94 12.15 -2.03
CA LEU A 54 -8.87 12.79 -2.81
C LEU A 54 -7.49 12.52 -2.22
N GLN A 55 -7.34 12.61 -0.90
CA GLN A 55 -6.11 12.26 -0.20
C GLN A 55 -5.71 10.80 -0.46
N LEU A 56 -6.67 9.87 -0.44
CA LEU A 56 -6.43 8.47 -0.76
C LEU A 56 -5.95 8.26 -2.20
N THR A 57 -6.51 8.98 -3.18
CA THR A 57 -6.01 8.88 -4.56
C THR A 57 -4.57 9.36 -4.68
N THR A 58 -4.23 10.46 -4.01
CA THR A 58 -2.88 11.02 -3.98
C THR A 58 -1.91 10.05 -3.30
N LEU A 59 -2.31 9.44 -2.18
CA LEU A 59 -1.49 8.44 -1.47
C LEU A 59 -1.27 7.19 -2.31
N LYS A 60 -2.30 6.68 -3.01
CA LYS A 60 -2.16 5.54 -3.94
C LYS A 60 -1.16 5.83 -5.06
N ARG A 61 -1.20 7.03 -5.65
CA ARG A 61 -0.23 7.44 -6.69
C ARG A 61 1.20 7.48 -6.14
N LYS A 62 1.39 8.04 -4.94
CA LYS A 62 2.70 8.08 -4.25
C LYS A 62 3.20 6.68 -3.90
N GLU A 63 2.31 5.80 -3.42
CA GLU A 63 2.64 4.41 -3.09
C GLU A 63 3.09 3.64 -4.33
N LEU A 64 2.37 3.79 -5.45
CA LEU A 64 2.73 3.15 -6.71
C LEU A 64 4.08 3.65 -7.25
N ALA A 65 4.36 4.95 -7.14
CA ALA A 65 5.65 5.51 -7.50
C ALA A 65 6.78 4.95 -6.62
N ALA A 66 6.56 4.86 -5.31
CA ALA A 66 7.51 4.26 -4.37
C ALA A 66 7.73 2.77 -4.64
N LEU A 67 6.66 2.02 -4.96
CA LEU A 67 6.72 0.61 -5.30
C LEU A 67 7.50 0.37 -6.61
N ARG A 68 7.32 1.22 -7.63
CA ARG A 68 8.13 1.15 -8.86
C ARG A 68 9.61 1.43 -8.59
N ALA A 69 9.90 2.40 -7.72
CA ALA A 69 11.28 2.70 -7.32
C ALA A 69 11.90 1.52 -6.55
N LEU A 70 11.16 0.90 -5.63
CA LEU A 70 11.55 -0.31 -4.93
C LEU A 70 11.83 -1.46 -5.90
N ALA A 71 10.90 -1.75 -6.80
CA ALA A 71 11.05 -2.80 -7.81
C ALA A 71 12.29 -2.58 -8.68
N LYS A 72 12.57 -1.33 -9.08
CA LYS A 72 13.80 -0.98 -9.81
C LYS A 72 15.06 -1.22 -8.99
N ALA A 73 15.04 -0.91 -7.69
CA ALA A 73 16.17 -1.18 -6.80
C ALA A 73 16.39 -2.70 -6.63
N CYS A 74 15.32 -3.46 -6.39
CA CYS A 74 15.35 -4.92 -6.32
C CYS A 74 15.89 -5.55 -7.61
N ALA A 75 15.40 -5.11 -8.78
CA ALA A 75 15.85 -5.64 -10.07
C ALA A 75 17.35 -5.41 -10.32
N LYS A 76 17.90 -4.27 -9.87
CA LYS A 76 19.35 -4.00 -9.95
C LYS A 76 20.16 -4.89 -9.03
N GLN A 77 19.63 -5.27 -7.88
CA GLN A 77 20.31 -6.15 -6.92
C GLN A 77 20.18 -7.63 -7.29
N ARG A 78 19.16 -8.03 -8.06
CA ARG A 78 18.93 -9.42 -8.47
C ARG A 78 20.11 -10.06 -9.19
N GLY A 79 20.86 -9.30 -9.99
CA GLY A 79 22.08 -9.81 -10.65
C GLY A 79 23.30 -10.00 -9.72
N HIS A 80 23.19 -9.58 -8.46
CA HIS A 80 24.22 -9.74 -7.42
C HIS A 80 23.83 -10.74 -6.32
N LEU A 81 22.59 -11.25 -6.35
CA LEU A 81 22.11 -12.28 -5.46
C LEU A 81 22.42 -13.65 -6.11
N LEU A 82 22.94 -14.59 -5.34
CA LEU A 82 23.06 -15.98 -5.81
C LEU A 82 21.65 -16.59 -5.91
N ASP A 83 21.42 -17.54 -6.82
CA ASP A 83 20.09 -18.17 -7.04
C ASP A 83 19.42 -18.69 -5.74
N ALA A 84 20.21 -19.00 -4.72
CA ALA A 84 19.72 -19.43 -3.40
C ALA A 84 18.99 -18.34 -2.58
N ASP A 85 19.16 -17.06 -2.94
CA ASP A 85 18.56 -15.90 -2.23
C ASP A 85 17.34 -15.32 -2.96
N VAL A 86 16.99 -15.84 -4.15
CA VAL A 86 15.89 -15.35 -4.99
C VAL A 86 14.71 -16.30 -4.87
N ILE A 87 13.70 -15.93 -4.09
CA ILE A 87 12.39 -16.59 -4.15
C ILE A 87 11.70 -16.11 -5.43
N GLU A 88 11.83 -16.88 -6.51
CA GLU A 88 11.01 -16.67 -7.71
C GLU A 88 9.56 -17.03 -7.40
N LEU A 89 8.70 -16.02 -7.44
CA LEU A 89 7.27 -16.15 -7.16
C LEU A 89 6.46 -16.43 -8.42
N ASP A 90 7.03 -17.18 -9.37
CA ASP A 90 6.37 -17.61 -10.60
C ASP A 90 6.18 -19.14 -10.57
N GLY A 91 5.03 -19.58 -10.04
CA GLY A 91 4.60 -20.97 -10.13
C GLY A 91 3.78 -21.45 -8.95
N THR A 92 2.46 -21.31 -9.05
CA THR A 92 1.43 -22.08 -8.29
C THR A 92 1.77 -22.38 -6.82
N THR A 93 1.37 -21.48 -5.92
CA THR A 93 1.28 -21.78 -4.48
C THR A 93 0.31 -22.94 -4.25
N PHE A 94 0.83 -24.15 -4.02
CA PHE A 94 0.06 -25.21 -3.38
C PHE A 94 0.02 -24.92 -1.88
N LEU A 95 -1.16 -24.57 -1.37
CA LEU A 95 -1.39 -24.52 0.07
C LEU A 95 -1.31 -25.95 0.60
N LEU A 96 -0.22 -26.29 1.28
CA LEU A 96 -0.14 -27.53 2.06
C LEU A 96 -1.17 -27.46 3.19
N PRO A 97 -2.00 -28.50 3.38
CA PRO A 97 -2.92 -28.54 4.50
C PRO A 97 -2.12 -28.57 5.80
N ALA A 98 -2.49 -27.70 6.74
CA ALA A 98 -1.93 -27.73 8.08
C ALA A 98 -2.21 -29.10 8.71
N ALA A 99 -1.15 -29.79 9.12
CA ALA A 99 -1.25 -31.06 9.81
C ALA A 99 -1.81 -30.86 11.22
N ALA A 100 -3.02 -31.35 11.46
CA ALA A 100 -3.39 -32.31 12.50
C ALA A 100 -4.88 -32.64 12.39
#